data_AF-A0A8J2Q226-F1
#
_entry.id   AF-A0A8J2Q226-F1
#
_cell.length_a   1.000
_cell.length_b   1.000
_cell.length_c   1.000
_cell.angle_alpha   90.00
_cell.angle_beta   90.00
_cell.angle_gamma   90.00
#
_symmetry.space_group_name_H-M   'P 1'
#
loop_
_entity.id
_entity.type
_entity.pdbx_description
1 polymer ?
#
loop_
_entity_poly.entity_id
_entity_poly.type
_entity_poly.pdbx_seq_one_letter_code
_entity_poly.pdbx_strand_id
1 'polypeptide(L)'
;MYSCDGALCYFTSVILLVFLYNEYLTYYITIYMTCSWPLLPSRKEQQKEETRIMMLTDIHLLGPYRGHWFDKLRREWQMYRSFQSAISIMRPHAVFFLDLFKYIFIF
;
A
#
# COMPACT_ATOMS: atom_id res chain seq x y z
N MET A 1 43.04 12.65 -10.07
CA MET A 1 42.72 11.21 -9.96
C MET A 1 41.33 11.08 -9.32
N TYR A 2 40.25 11.08 -10.10
CA TYR A 2 38.84 10.97 -9.62
C TYR A 2 38.10 9.80 -10.29
N SER A 3 38.82 8.77 -10.73
CA SER A 3 38.24 7.68 -11.51
C SER A 3 37.62 6.57 -10.65
N CYS A 4 37.81 6.61 -9.33
CA CYS A 4 37.26 5.62 -8.38
C CYS A 4 35.87 6.02 -7.82
N ASP A 5 35.45 7.28 -7.96
CA ASP A 5 34.17 7.77 -7.44
C ASP A 5 32.98 7.34 -8.32
N GLY A 6 33.18 7.23 -9.64
CA GLY A 6 32.10 6.90 -10.57
C GLY A 6 31.51 5.49 -10.39
N ALA A 7 32.37 4.50 -10.15
CA ALA A 7 31.93 3.12 -9.95
C ALA A 7 31.19 2.94 -8.60
N LEU A 8 31.71 3.53 -7.53
CA LEU A 8 31.08 3.45 -6.20
C LEU A 8 29.74 4.22 -6.18
N CYS A 9 29.67 5.40 -6.80
CA CYS A 9 28.42 6.15 -6.99
C CYS A 9 27.41 5.37 -7.85
N TYR A 10 27.87 4.63 -8.86
CA TYR A 10 26.99 3.77 -9.65
C TYR A 10 26.42 2.62 -8.82
N PHE A 11 27.25 1.90 -8.06
CA PHE A 11 26.75 0.80 -7.22
C PHE A 11 25.76 1.29 -6.15
N THR A 12 26.06 2.42 -5.50
CA THR A 12 25.14 3.02 -4.53
C THR A 12 23.84 3.49 -5.18
N SER A 13 23.88 4.07 -6.37
CA SER A 13 22.66 4.48 -7.08
C SER A 13 21.79 3.30 -7.49
N VAL A 14 22.40 2.20 -7.97
CA VAL A 14 21.69 0.96 -8.30
C VAL A 14 21.02 0.37 -7.07
N ILE A 15 21.73 0.30 -5.94
CA ILE A 15 21.17 -0.19 -4.68
C ILE A 15 19.98 0.68 -4.25
N LEU A 16 20.11 2.01 -4.28
CA LEU A 16 19.03 2.94 -3.94
C LEU A 16 17.81 2.76 -4.85
N LEU A 17 18.02 2.61 -6.16
CA LEU A 17 16.94 2.38 -7.12
C LEU A 17 16.23 1.05 -6.87
N VAL A 18 16.99 -0.01 -6.57
CA VAL A 18 16.43 -1.33 -6.22
C VAL A 18 15.59 -1.23 -4.94
N PHE A 19 16.07 -0.53 -3.91
CA PHE A 19 15.30 -0.31 -2.68
C PHE A 19 14.04 0.51 -2.97
N LEU A 20 14.14 1.61 -3.71
CA LEU A 20 13.00 2.47 -4.04
C LEU A 20 11.95 1.71 -4.86
N TYR A 21 12.38 0.89 -5.82
CA TYR A 21 11.48 0.07 -6.62
C TYR A 21 10.71 -0.94 -5.77
N ASN A 22 11.42 -1.71 -4.94
CA ASN A 22 10.82 -2.80 -4.16
C ASN A 22 9.97 -2.30 -2.99
N GLU A 23 10.36 -1.21 -2.32
CA GLU A 23 9.69 -0.74 -1.11
C GLU A 23 8.58 0.28 -1.40
N TYR A 24 8.62 0.94 -2.55
CA TYR A 24 7.68 2.03 -2.88
C TYR A 24 7.03 1.86 -4.25
N LEU A 25 7.82 1.80 -5.32
CA LEU A 25 7.29 1.96 -6.68
C LEU A 25 6.29 0.86 -7.06
N THR A 26 6.57 -0.38 -6.67
CA THR A 26 5.75 -1.54 -7.02
C THR A 26 4.30 -1.40 -6.54
N TYR A 27 4.09 -0.93 -5.30
CA TYR A 27 2.76 -0.78 -4.71
C TYR A 27 1.92 0.28 -5.43
N TYR A 28 2.53 1.42 -5.75
CA TYR A 28 1.83 2.49 -6.47
C TYR A 28 1.45 2.07 -7.88
N ILE A 29 2.36 1.41 -8.61
CA ILE A 29 2.10 0.95 -9.98
C ILE A 29 1.00 -0.10 -10.00
N THR A 30 1.09 -1.12 -9.13
CA THR A 30 0.10 -2.20 -9.11
C THR A 30 -1.29 -1.67 -8.79
N ILE A 31 -1.45 -0.82 -7.77
CA ILE A 31 -2.75 -0.28 -7.40
C ILE A 31 -3.30 0.62 -8.51
N TYR A 32 -2.47 1.49 -9.08
CA TYR A 32 -2.88 2.39 -10.15
C TYR A 32 -3.37 1.64 -11.40
N MET A 33 -2.70 0.55 -11.76
CA MET A 33 -3.03 -0.22 -12.97
C MET A 33 -4.22 -1.16 -12.77
N THR A 34 -4.40 -1.71 -11.56
CA THR A 34 -5.40 -2.76 -11.30
C THR A 34 -6.68 -2.23 -10.68
N CYS A 35 -6.64 -1.14 -9.92
CA CYS A 35 -7.78 -0.69 -9.14
C CYS A 35 -8.40 0.58 -9.73
N SER A 36 -9.71 0.51 -10.01
CA SER A 36 -10.54 1.66 -10.34
C SER A 36 -11.87 1.56 -9.60
N TRP A 37 -12.48 2.71 -9.30
CA TRP A 37 -13.82 2.72 -8.74
C TRP A 37 -14.84 2.37 -9.82
N PRO A 38 -15.83 1.51 -9.53
CA PRO A 38 -16.87 1.19 -10.49
C PRO A 38 -17.72 2.44 -10.78
N LEU A 39 -17.98 2.71 -12.06
CA LEU A 39 -18.89 3.79 -12.44
C LEU A 39 -20.33 3.37 -12.13
N LEU A 40 -20.99 4.11 -11.26
CA LEU A 40 -22.41 3.91 -10.98
C LEU A 40 -23.23 4.57 -12.09
N PRO A 41 -24.20 3.87 -12.71
CA PRO A 41 -25.06 4.48 -13.72
C PRO A 41 -25.83 5.63 -13.08
N SER A 42 -25.72 6.81 -13.68
CA SER A 42 -26.33 8.04 -13.20
C SER A 42 -27.85 7.89 -13.14
N ARG A 43 -28.37 7.52 -11.97
CA ARG A 43 -29.81 7.61 -11.71
C ARG A 43 -30.10 9.11 -11.59
N LYS A 44 -30.58 9.66 -12.71
CA LYS A 44 -31.06 11.04 -12.85
C LYS A 44 -31.82 11.43 -11.57
N GLU A 45 -31.24 12.36 -10.81
CA GLU A 45 -31.87 13.32 -9.86
C GLU A 45 -31.18 13.54 -8.52
N GLN A 46 -30.12 12.84 -8.12
CA GLN A 46 -29.39 13.26 -6.92
C GLN A 46 -27.89 13.25 -7.14
N GLN A 47 -27.31 14.45 -7.11
CA GLN A 47 -25.92 14.78 -6.85
C GLN A 47 -25.56 14.28 -5.44
N LYS A 48 -25.63 12.96 -5.24
CA LYS A 48 -25.30 12.32 -3.97
C LYS A 48 -23.83 11.97 -4.05
N GLU A 49 -23.03 12.57 -3.19
CA GLU A 49 -21.60 12.26 -3.06
C GLU A 49 -21.42 10.73 -3.00
N GLU A 50 -20.68 10.19 -3.96
CA GLU A 50 -20.42 8.76 -4.04
C GLU A 50 -19.60 8.34 -2.83
N THR A 51 -20.24 7.70 -1.85
CA THR A 51 -19.54 7.19 -0.67
C THR A 51 -18.71 5.98 -1.06
N ARG A 52 -17.41 6.20 -1.20
CA ARG A 52 -16.42 5.14 -1.51
C ARG A 52 -15.94 4.51 -0.23
N ILE A 53 -16.16 3.21 -0.09
CA ILE A 53 -15.81 2.45 1.11
C ILE A 53 -14.80 1.38 0.73
N MET A 54 -13.70 1.31 1.48
CA MET A 54 -12.72 0.22 1.37
C MET A 54 -12.94 -0.77 2.50
N MET A 55 -13.04 -2.05 2.16
CA MET A 55 -13.22 -3.13 3.13
C MET A 55 -11.98 -4.02 3.10
N LEU A 56 -11.31 -4.17 4.23
CA LEU A 56 -10.12 -5.00 4.37
C LEU A 56 -10.45 -6.20 5.27
N THR A 57 -10.24 -7.41 4.73
CA THR A 57 -10.50 -8.68 5.42
C THR A 57 -9.20 -9.46 5.58
N ASP A 58 -9.20 -10.45 6.48
CA ASP A 58 -8.15 -11.46 6.62
C ASP A 58 -6.74 -10.89 6.82
N ILE A 59 -6.63 -9.89 7.68
CA ILE A 59 -5.35 -9.31 8.07
C ILE A 59 -4.65 -10.18 9.11
N HIS A 60 -4.29 -11.40 8.70
CA HIS A 60 -3.58 -12.34 9.55
C HIS A 60 -2.15 -11.88 9.80
N LEU A 61 -1.96 -11.09 10.85
CA LEU A 61 -0.64 -10.77 11.38
C LEU A 61 0.01 -12.07 11.88
N LEU A 62 1.30 -12.24 11.60
CA LEU A 62 2.02 -13.40 12.13
C LEU A 62 2.04 -13.34 13.65
N GLY A 63 1.50 -14.40 14.27
CA GLY A 63 1.59 -14.61 15.70
C GLY A 63 3.05 -14.71 16.16
N PRO A 64 3.35 -14.36 17.42
CA PRO A 64 4.71 -14.43 17.98
C PRO A 64 5.25 -15.87 18.09
N TYR A 65 4.41 -16.88 17.87
CA TYR A 65 4.75 -18.28 18.07
C TYR A 65 5.44 -18.85 16.82
N ARG A 66 6.77 -19.05 16.90
CA ARG A 66 7.65 -19.74 15.94
C ARG A 66 8.07 -18.98 14.65
N GLY A 67 7.77 -17.68 14.53
CA GLY A 67 8.24 -16.87 13.39
C GLY A 67 9.60 -16.22 13.63
N HIS A 68 10.47 -16.15 12.61
CA HIS A 68 11.64 -15.29 12.65
C HIS A 68 11.20 -13.81 12.67
N TRP A 69 11.75 -13.02 13.59
CA TRP A 69 11.31 -11.64 13.82
C TRP A 69 11.44 -10.75 12.58
N PHE A 70 12.49 -10.96 11.78
CA PHE A 70 12.71 -10.19 10.55
C PHE A 70 11.65 -10.48 9.47
N ASP A 71 11.21 -11.74 9.36
CA ASP A 71 10.18 -12.12 8.38
C ASP A 71 8.84 -11.49 8.74
N LYS A 72 8.54 -11.44 10.05
CA LYS A 72 7.38 -10.74 10.57
C LYS A 72 7.45 -9.23 10.26
N LEU A 73 8.56 -8.58 10.61
CA LEU A 73 8.75 -7.15 10.37
C LEU A 73 8.62 -6.79 8.90
N ARG A 74 9.21 -7.59 8.01
CA ARG A 74 9.11 -7.38 6.56
C ARG A 74 7.67 -7.49 6.06
N ARG A 75 6.91 -8.52 6.49
CA ARG A 75 5.51 -8.69 6.07
C ARG A 75 4.61 -7.56 6.58
N GLU A 76 4.79 -7.16 7.84
CA GLU A 76 4.03 -6.05 8.43
C GLU A 76 4.34 -4.72 7.72
N TRP A 77 5.61 -4.47 7.41
CA TRP A 77 6.01 -3.30 6.64
C TRP A 77 5.36 -3.28 5.25
N GLN A 78 5.47 -4.37 4.50
CA GLN A 78 4.86 -4.47 3.16
C GLN A 78 3.33 -4.28 3.19
N MET A 79 2.67 -4.80 4.23
CA MET A 79 1.24 -4.60 4.45
C MET A 79 0.90 -3.14 4.75
N TYR A 80 1.66 -2.49 5.64
CA TYR A 80 1.47 -1.08 5.97
C TYR A 80 1.70 -0.17 4.75
N ARG A 81 2.76 -0.42 3.97
CA ARG A 81 3.07 0.36 2.77
C ARG A 81 1.99 0.20 1.70
N SER A 82 1.55 -1.03 1.43
CA SER A 82 0.48 -1.27 0.45
C SER A 82 -0.84 -0.61 0.86
N PHE A 83 -1.19 -0.66 2.15
CA PHE A 83 -2.36 0.05 2.69
C PHE A 83 -2.25 1.57 2.53
N GLN A 84 -1.10 2.15 2.87
CA GLN A 84 -0.86 3.58 2.71
C GLN A 84 -0.98 4.01 1.23
N SER A 85 -0.39 3.24 0.32
CA SER A 85 -0.49 3.48 -1.13
C SER A 85 -1.95 3.39 -1.61
N ALA A 86 -2.72 2.41 -1.11
CA ALA A 86 -4.13 2.24 -1.46
C ALA A 86 -4.97 3.44 -1.04
N ILE A 87 -4.82 3.92 0.21
CA ILE A 87 -5.52 5.12 0.69
C ILE A 87 -5.14 6.35 -0.14
N SER A 88 -3.84 6.52 -0.41
CA SER A 88 -3.33 7.68 -1.15
C SER A 88 -3.90 7.79 -2.56
N ILE A 89 -4.06 6.66 -3.25
CA ILE A 89 -4.54 6.61 -4.65
C ILE A 89 -6.07 6.59 -4.69
N MET A 90 -6.69 5.66 -3.95
CA MET A 90 -8.13 5.40 -4.06
C MET A 90 -8.97 6.43 -3.32
N ARG A 91 -8.42 7.11 -2.29
CA ARG A 91 -9.10 8.08 -1.42
C ARG A 91 -10.51 7.63 -0.99
N PRO A 92 -10.62 6.50 -0.27
CA PRO A 92 -11.90 6.07 0.29
C PRO A 92 -12.36 7.03 1.40
N HIS A 93 -13.68 7.17 1.58
CA HIS A 93 -14.30 7.96 2.65
C HIS A 93 -14.29 7.22 3.99
N ALA A 94 -14.36 5.88 3.95
CA ALA A 94 -14.32 5.03 5.13
C ALA A 94 -13.58 3.74 4.84
N VAL A 95 -12.87 3.23 5.86
CA VAL A 95 -12.18 1.94 5.81
C VAL A 95 -12.68 1.03 6.93
N PHE A 96 -13.11 -0.18 6.58
CA PHE A 96 -13.56 -1.20 7.53
C PHE A 96 -12.55 -2.35 7.62
N PHE A 97 -12.14 -2.70 8.84
CA PHE A 97 -11.33 -3.88 9.11
C PHE A 97 -12.22 -4.98 9.67
N LEU A 98 -12.39 -6.07 8.93
CA LEU A 98 -13.26 -7.16 9.36
C LEU A 98 -12.58 -8.15 10.30
N ASP A 99 -11.28 -8.42 10.15
CA ASP A 99 -10.60 -9.44 10.97
C ASP A 99 -10.19 -8.90 12.37
N LEU A 100 -9.89 -7.60 12.44
CA LEU A 100 -9.76 -6.83 13.69
C LEU A 100 -11.15 -6.30 14.08
N PHE A 101 -12.07 -7.16 14.50
CA PHE A 101 -13.52 -6.91 14.70
C PHE A 101 -13.98 -5.75 15.64
N LYS A 102 -13.25 -4.64 15.83
CA LYS A 102 -13.64 -3.54 16.74
C LYS A 102 -13.32 -2.09 16.33
N TYR A 103 -12.74 -1.81 15.17
CA TYR A 103 -12.32 -0.43 14.84
C TYR A 103 -12.78 0.03 13.46
N ILE A 104 -13.53 1.14 13.42
CA ILE A 104 -13.89 1.89 12.21
C ILE A 104 -13.00 3.13 12.13
N PHE A 105 -12.39 3.37 10.96
CA PHE A 105 -11.63 4.57 10.69
C PHE A 105 -12.32 5.37 9.59
N ILE A 106 -12.72 6.59 9.93
CA ILE A 106 -13.32 7.57 9.03
C ILE A 106 -12.23 8.62 8.77
N PHE A 107 -11.99 8.94 7.50
CA PHE A 107 -10.93 9.85 7.06
C PHE A 107 -11.49 11.19 6.59
#